data_AF-A0A2R6DV93-F1
#
_entry.id   AF-A0A2R6DV93-F1
#
_cell.length_a   1.000
_cell.length_b   1.000
_cell.length_c   1.000
_cell.angle_alpha   90.00
_cell.angle_beta   90.00
_cell.angle_gamma   90.00
#
_symmetry.space_group_name_H-M   'P 1'
#
loop_
_entity.id
_entity.type
_entity.pdbx_description
1 polymer ?
#
loop_
_entity_poly.entity_id
_entity_poly.type
_entity_poly.pdbx_seq_one_letter_code
_entity_poly.pdbx_strand_id
1 'polypeptide(L)'
;MQDIDPTGGSSVADALGREFASAVDDAATVEVLLWAVVLATVALDVYTTHLGLAAGLTEGNPLMEHAIGGFGIGALAAAKLLVVVGALAFCRLCPRYSRAVVAGLAVPWVATVLVNAATLATL
;
A
#
# COMPACT_ATOMS: atom_id res chain seq x y z
N MET A 1 -1.41 56.89 -25.00
CA MET A 1 -0.70 55.62 -25.27
C MET A 1 -0.91 54.78 -24.02
N GLN A 2 -1.85 53.83 -24.09
CA GLN A 2 -2.33 53.05 -22.96
C GLN A 2 -1.35 51.90 -22.80
N ASP A 3 -0.49 51.94 -21.76
CA ASP A 3 0.44 50.86 -21.46
C ASP A 3 -0.36 49.61 -21.13
N ILE A 4 -0.29 48.63 -22.02
CA ILE A 4 -0.75 47.27 -21.76
C ILE A 4 0.31 46.64 -20.87
N ASP A 5 -0.02 46.48 -19.59
CA ASP A 5 0.80 45.82 -18.60
C ASP A 5 1.09 44.35 -19.03
N PRO A 6 2.35 43.97 -19.27
CA PRO A 6 2.72 42.61 -19.70
C PRO A 6 2.67 41.57 -18.57
N THR A 7 2.38 41.96 -17.32
CA THR A 7 2.46 41.07 -16.13
C THR A 7 1.25 40.17 -15.90
N GLY A 8 0.11 40.41 -16.56
CA GLY A 8 -1.10 39.59 -16.40
C GLY A 8 -0.89 38.13 -16.80
N GLY A 9 -0.02 37.86 -17.78
CA GLY A 9 0.30 36.50 -18.24
C GLY A 9 1.21 35.70 -17.31
N SER A 10 2.17 36.36 -16.64
CA SER A 10 3.09 35.69 -15.71
C SER A 10 2.39 35.32 -14.39
N SER A 11 1.50 36.17 -13.88
CA SER A 11 0.76 35.90 -12.64
C SER A 11 -0.16 34.67 -12.73
N VAL A 12 -0.85 34.50 -13.86
CA VAL A 12 -1.70 33.32 -14.11
C VAL A 12 -0.86 32.05 -14.28
N ALA A 13 0.27 32.15 -15.01
CA ALA A 13 1.19 31.03 -15.17
C ALA A 13 1.80 30.59 -13.83
N ASP A 14 2.16 31.54 -12.97
CA ASP A 14 2.70 31.28 -11.63
C ASP A 14 1.65 30.65 -10.70
N ALA A 15 0.40 31.11 -10.77
CA ALA A 15 -0.71 30.53 -10.02
C ALA A 15 -0.96 29.08 -10.44
N LEU A 16 -1.02 28.79 -11.74
CA LEU A 16 -1.14 27.42 -12.26
C LEU A 16 0.04 26.55 -11.81
N GLY A 17 1.27 27.05 -11.89
CA GLY A 17 2.46 26.32 -11.44
C GLY A 17 2.39 25.90 -9.96
N ARG A 18 1.88 26.77 -9.08
CA ARG A 18 1.69 26.46 -7.66
C ARG A 18 0.61 25.40 -7.42
N GLU A 19 -0.53 25.51 -8.11
CA GLU A 19 -1.62 24.52 -8.03
C GLU A 19 -1.20 23.14 -8.55
N PHE A 20 -0.40 23.10 -9.63
CA PHE A 20 0.17 21.84 -10.11
C PHE A 20 1.17 21.26 -9.11
N ALA A 21 2.04 22.09 -8.53
CA ALA A 21 3.01 21.64 -7.54
C ALA A 21 2.33 21.09 -6.28
N SER A 22 1.30 21.77 -5.75
CA SER A 22 0.54 21.28 -4.59
C SER A 22 -0.18 19.97 -4.89
N ALA A 23 -0.82 19.84 -6.05
CA ALA A 23 -1.50 18.61 -6.44
C ALA A 23 -0.53 17.41 -6.61
N VAL A 24 0.70 17.67 -7.09
CA VAL A 24 1.75 16.65 -7.19
C VAL A 24 2.24 16.24 -5.79
N ASP A 25 2.40 17.20 -4.88
CA ASP A 25 2.86 16.94 -3.51
C ASP A 25 1.82 16.14 -2.70
N ASP A 26 0.53 16.47 -2.85
CA ASP A 26 -0.58 15.70 -2.29
C ASP A 26 -0.63 14.28 -2.86
N ALA A 27 -0.47 14.14 -4.18
CA ALA A 27 -0.49 12.83 -4.83
C ALA A 27 0.68 11.94 -4.35
N ALA A 28 1.87 12.52 -4.20
CA ALA A 28 3.04 11.83 -3.66
C ALA A 28 2.82 11.43 -2.19
N THR A 29 2.23 12.31 -1.39
CA THR A 29 1.89 12.05 0.01
C THR A 29 0.91 10.89 0.16
N VAL A 30 -0.17 10.87 -0.64
CA VAL A 30 -1.14 9.77 -0.64
C VAL A 30 -0.49 8.45 -1.02
N GLU A 31 0.40 8.44 -2.02
CA GLU A 31 1.10 7.22 -2.43
C GLU A 31 2.02 6.70 -1.31
N VAL A 32 2.75 7.58 -0.62
CA VAL A 32 3.59 7.21 0.53
C VAL A 32 2.74 6.63 1.67
N LEU A 33 1.58 7.23 1.97
CA LEU A 33 0.67 6.70 2.98
C LEU A 33 0.12 5.33 2.60
N LEU A 34 -0.24 5.11 1.34
CA LEU A 34 -0.69 3.81 0.86
C LEU A 34 0.42 2.76 1.02
N TRP A 35 1.66 3.08 0.69
CA TRP A 35 2.79 2.18 0.92
C TRP A 35 3.01 1.90 2.41
N ALA A 36 2.88 2.90 3.28
CA ALA A 36 2.95 2.70 4.73
C ALA A 36 1.85 1.75 5.23
N VAL A 37 0.62 1.88 4.73
CA VAL A 37 -0.49 0.97 5.04
C VAL A 37 -0.19 -0.45 4.53
N VAL A 38 0.33 -0.60 3.31
CA VAL A 38 0.74 -1.90 2.77
C VAL A 38 1.79 -2.55 3.66
N LEU A 39 2.84 -1.84 4.07
CA LEU A 39 3.87 -2.38 4.94
C LEU A 39 3.35 -2.72 6.34
N ALA A 40 2.51 -1.86 6.92
CA ALA A 40 1.88 -2.11 8.21
C ALA A 40 0.96 -3.35 8.18
N THR A 41 0.17 -3.51 7.12
CA THR A 41 -0.71 -4.68 6.95
C THR A 41 0.07 -5.97 6.69
N VAL A 42 1.22 -5.92 5.99
CA VAL A 42 2.12 -7.07 5.88
C VAL A 42 2.58 -7.54 7.26
N ALA A 43 3.11 -6.62 8.06
CA ALA A 43 3.63 -6.92 9.38
C ALA A 43 2.53 -7.45 10.32
N LEU A 44 1.39 -6.79 10.34
CA LEU A 44 0.28 -7.15 11.22
C LEU A 44 -0.35 -8.49 10.83
N ASP A 45 -0.44 -8.80 9.53
CA ASP A 45 -0.93 -10.09 9.06
C ASP A 45 -0.01 -11.24 9.47
N VAL A 46 1.31 -11.11 9.24
CA VAL A 46 2.29 -12.12 9.68
C VAL A 46 2.22 -12.34 11.20
N TYR A 47 2.08 -11.26 11.96
CA TYR A 47 1.97 -11.32 13.41
C TYR A 47 0.67 -12.00 13.87
N THR A 48 -0.47 -11.60 13.32
CA THR A 48 -1.78 -12.17 13.67
C THR A 48 -1.89 -13.63 13.26
N THR A 49 -1.40 -14.02 12.08
CA THR A 49 -1.31 -15.43 11.68
C THR A 49 -0.42 -16.22 12.63
N HIS A 50 0.75 -15.69 13.00
CA HIS A 50 1.63 -16.36 13.94
C HIS A 50 0.95 -16.59 15.30
N LEU A 51 0.24 -15.58 15.82
CA LEU A 51 -0.55 -15.72 17.05
C LEU A 51 -1.67 -16.74 16.92
N GLY A 52 -2.40 -16.75 15.80
CA GLY A 52 -3.48 -17.70 15.55
C GLY A 52 -2.96 -19.14 15.54
N LEU A 53 -1.87 -19.40 14.81
CA LEU A 53 -1.21 -20.70 14.79
C LEU A 53 -0.71 -21.12 16.19
N ALA A 54 -0.13 -20.19 16.95
CA ALA A 54 0.32 -20.45 18.32
C ALA A 54 -0.86 -20.75 19.28
N ALA A 55 -2.04 -20.19 19.00
CA ALA A 55 -3.29 -20.47 19.72
C ALA A 55 -4.00 -21.76 19.24
N GLY A 56 -3.45 -22.47 18.24
CA GLY A 56 -3.99 -23.72 17.71
C GLY A 56 -5.04 -23.54 16.59
N LEU A 57 -5.20 -22.32 16.06
CA LEU A 57 -5.98 -22.11 14.84
C LEU A 57 -5.22 -22.64 13.62
N THR A 58 -5.97 -23.11 12.63
CA THR A 58 -5.43 -23.49 11.31
C THR A 58 -5.52 -22.34 10.33
N GLU A 59 -4.52 -22.23 9.46
CA GLU A 59 -4.50 -21.26 8.37
C GLU A 59 -5.66 -21.53 7.39
N GLY A 60 -6.48 -20.52 7.10
CA GLY A 60 -7.67 -20.70 6.25
C GLY A 60 -7.35 -20.84 4.76
N ASN A 61 -6.15 -20.45 4.34
CA ASN A 61 -5.68 -20.58 2.97
C ASN A 61 -4.90 -21.90 2.80
N PRO A 62 -5.45 -22.92 2.10
CA PRO A 62 -4.83 -24.25 2.01
C PRO A 62 -3.45 -24.24 1.33
N LEU A 63 -3.21 -23.29 0.41
CA LEU A 63 -1.90 -23.13 -0.20
C LEU A 63 -0.88 -22.56 0.80
N MET A 64 -1.31 -21.62 1.63
CA MET A 64 -0.48 -21.06 2.68
C MET A 64 -0.28 -22.04 3.84
N GLU A 65 -1.30 -22.82 4.19
CA GLU A 65 -1.21 -23.90 5.17
C GLU A 65 -0.13 -24.91 4.77
N HIS A 66 -0.12 -25.35 3.51
CA HIS A 66 0.90 -26.27 3.00
C HIS A 66 2.31 -25.63 3.01
N ALA A 67 2.41 -24.36 2.61
CA ALA A 67 3.68 -23.63 2.60
C ALA A 67 4.23 -23.41 4.02
N ILE A 68 3.37 -23.05 4.97
CA ILE A 68 3.72 -22.88 6.39
C ILE A 68 4.08 -24.24 7.01
N GLY A 69 3.39 -25.32 6.65
CA GLY A 69 3.72 -26.67 7.10
C GLY A 69 5.13 -27.12 6.69
N GLY A 70 5.62 -26.68 5.52
CA GLY A 70 6.96 -27.01 5.04
C GLY A 70 8.06 -26.02 5.45
N PHE A 71 7.78 -24.72 5.44
CA PHE A 71 8.78 -23.65 5.59
C PHE A 71 8.52 -22.72 6.78
N GLY A 72 7.49 -22.99 7.59
CA GLY A 72 7.08 -22.18 8.74
C GLY A 72 6.49 -20.83 8.33
N ILE A 73 6.32 -19.94 9.32
CA ILE A 73 5.77 -18.58 9.11
C ILE A 73 6.60 -17.74 8.13
N GLY A 74 7.88 -18.11 7.93
CA GLY A 74 8.75 -17.50 6.93
C GLY A 74 8.20 -17.59 5.51
N ALA A 75 7.42 -18.62 5.19
CA ALA A 75 6.75 -18.77 3.89
C ALA A 75 5.78 -17.61 3.61
N LEU A 76 4.98 -17.24 4.61
CA LEU A 76 4.01 -16.14 4.51
C LEU A 76 4.74 -14.80 4.32
N ALA A 77 5.79 -14.56 5.12
CA ALA A 77 6.60 -13.34 4.99
C ALA A 77 7.26 -13.24 3.61
N ALA A 78 7.82 -14.34 3.10
CA ALA A 78 8.44 -14.39 1.77
C ALA A 78 7.42 -14.14 0.65
N ALA A 79 6.23 -14.75 0.74
CA ALA A 79 5.15 -14.54 -0.22
C ALA A 79 4.71 -13.07 -0.25
N LYS A 80 4.51 -12.45 0.91
CA LYS A 80 4.17 -11.02 0.99
C LYS A 80 5.27 -10.13 0.42
N LEU A 81 6.52 -10.40 0.75
CA LEU A 81 7.66 -9.65 0.23
C LEU A 81 7.73 -9.72 -1.29
N LEU A 82 7.51 -10.90 -1.87
CA LEU A 82 7.48 -11.08 -3.33
C LEU A 82 6.41 -10.19 -3.99
N VAL A 83 5.21 -10.12 -3.40
CA VAL A 83 4.14 -9.25 -3.89
C VAL A 83 4.52 -7.77 -3.75
N VAL A 84 5.07 -7.34 -2.60
CA VAL A 84 5.50 -5.94 -2.39
C VAL A 84 6.59 -5.54 -3.37
N VAL A 85 7.62 -6.37 -3.56
CA VAL A 85 8.72 -6.11 -4.49
C VAL A 85 8.22 -6.10 -5.94
N GLY A 86 7.34 -7.04 -6.31
CA GLY A 86 6.72 -7.06 -7.64
C GLY A 86 5.87 -5.83 -7.92
N ALA A 87 5.05 -5.41 -6.95
CA ALA A 87 4.27 -4.18 -7.02
C ALA A 87 5.17 -2.95 -7.15
N LEU A 88 6.25 -2.86 -6.36
CA LEU A 88 7.20 -1.76 -6.43
C LEU A 88 7.88 -1.71 -7.81
N ALA A 89 8.34 -2.84 -8.33
CA ALA A 89 8.94 -2.94 -9.65
C ALA A 89 7.96 -2.49 -10.74
N PHE A 90 6.70 -2.96 -10.67
CA PHE A 90 5.66 -2.53 -11.59
C PHE A 90 5.39 -1.03 -11.53
N CYS A 91 5.28 -0.46 -10.32
CA CYS A 91 5.06 0.98 -10.13
C CYS A 91 6.22 1.81 -10.70
N ARG A 92 7.46 1.30 -10.66
CA ARG A 92 8.62 1.97 -11.28
C ARG A 92 8.59 1.92 -12.81
N LEU A 93 8.11 0.82 -13.39
CA LEU A 93 7.98 0.66 -14.85
C LEU A 93 6.76 1.40 -15.41
N CYS A 94 5.70 1.54 -14.61
CA CYS A 94 4.40 2.05 -15.01
C CYS A 94 3.86 3.06 -13.97
N PRO A 95 4.53 4.21 -13.76
CA PRO A 95 4.19 5.16 -12.69
C PRO A 95 2.76 5.70 -12.80
N ARG A 96 2.20 5.75 -14.02
CA ARG A 96 0.81 6.16 -14.26
C ARG A 96 -0.21 5.30 -13.51
N TYR A 97 0.09 4.03 -13.27
CA TYR A 97 -0.81 3.09 -12.60
C TYR A 97 -0.45 2.84 -11.12
N SER A 98 0.63 3.46 -10.61
CA SER A 98 1.16 3.21 -9.26
C SER A 98 0.06 3.28 -8.20
N ARG A 99 -0.61 4.42 -8.07
CA ARG A 99 -1.67 4.64 -7.08
C ARG A 99 -2.78 3.59 -7.12
N ALA A 100 -3.23 3.19 -8.31
CA ALA A 100 -4.28 2.17 -8.45
C ALA A 100 -3.80 0.80 -7.97
N VAL A 101 -2.55 0.45 -8.26
CA VAL A 101 -1.92 -0.80 -7.81
C VAL A 101 -1.72 -0.80 -6.30
N VAL A 102 -1.16 0.27 -5.72
CA VAL A 102 -0.94 0.32 -4.26
C VAL A 102 -2.27 0.35 -3.51
N ALA A 103 -3.28 1.08 -3.99
CA ALA A 103 -4.62 1.06 -3.39
C ALA A 103 -5.27 -0.33 -3.51
N GLY A 104 -5.19 -0.95 -4.68
CA GLY A 104 -5.69 -2.30 -4.93
C GLY A 104 -4.99 -3.37 -4.08
N LEU A 105 -3.76 -3.11 -3.61
CA LEU A 105 -3.05 -3.96 -2.67
C LEU A 105 -3.45 -3.68 -1.22
N ALA A 106 -3.50 -2.40 -0.85
CA ALA A 106 -3.78 -1.94 0.51
C ALA A 106 -5.17 -2.38 0.99
N VAL A 107 -6.21 -2.14 0.20
CA VAL A 107 -7.61 -2.40 0.57
C VAL A 107 -7.86 -3.85 0.98
N PRO A 108 -7.56 -4.87 0.15
CA PRO A 108 -7.77 -6.26 0.54
C PRO A 108 -6.87 -6.68 1.72
N TRP A 109 -5.64 -6.17 1.82
CA TRP A 109 -4.75 -6.54 2.92
C TRP A 109 -5.20 -5.97 4.27
N VAL A 110 -5.72 -4.74 4.29
CA VAL A 110 -6.38 -4.18 5.47
C VAL A 110 -7.56 -5.06 5.88
N ALA A 111 -8.42 -5.47 4.94
CA ALA A 111 -9.55 -6.34 5.24
C ALA A 111 -9.11 -7.67 5.84
N THR A 112 -8.05 -8.28 5.30
CA THR A 112 -7.49 -9.55 5.79
C THR A 112 -7.02 -9.42 7.24
N VAL A 113 -6.25 -8.37 7.52
CA VAL A 113 -5.75 -8.05 8.86
C VAL A 113 -6.90 -7.84 9.87
N LEU A 114 -7.95 -7.13 9.46
CA LEU A 114 -9.12 -6.91 10.33
C LEU A 114 -9.84 -8.22 10.65
N VAL A 115 -9.98 -9.12 9.67
CA VAL A 115 -10.55 -10.45 9.88
C VAL A 115 -9.70 -11.24 10.87
N ASN A 116 -8.38 -11.31 10.67
CA ASN A 116 -7.48 -12.04 11.58
C ASN A 116 -7.53 -11.47 13.01
N ALA A 117 -7.53 -10.14 13.14
CA ALA A 117 -7.63 -9.47 14.43
C ALA A 117 -8.98 -9.75 15.12
N ALA A 118 -10.08 -9.73 14.37
CA ALA A 118 -11.41 -10.05 14.91
C ALA A 118 -11.48 -11.51 15.37
N THR A 119 -10.94 -12.45 14.59
CA THR A 119 -10.88 -13.87 14.98
C THR A 119 -10.06 -14.07 16.25
N LEU A 120 -8.88 -13.45 16.35
CA LEU A 120 -8.05 -13.47 17.56
C LEU A 120 -8.76 -12.87 18.78
N ALA A 121 -9.52 -11.78 18.59
CA ALA A 121 -10.26 -11.14 19.67
C ALA A 121 -11.44 -11.99 20.19
N THR A 122 -11.85 -13.01 19.44
CA THR A 122 -12.91 -13.95 19.84
C THR A 122 -12.42 -15.26 20.46
N LEU A 123 -11.10 -15.46 20.54
CA LEU A 123 -10.47 -16.56 21.28
C LEU A 123 -10.46 -16.30 22.79
#